data_AF-A0A218PX86-F1
#
_entry.id   AF-A0A218PX86-F1
#
_cell.length_a   1.000
_cell.length_b   1.000
_cell.length_c   1.000
_cell.angle_alpha   90.00
_cell.angle_beta   90.00
_cell.angle_gamma   90.00
#
_symmetry.space_group_name_H-M   'P 1'
#
loop_
_entity.id
_entity.type
_entity.pdbx_description
1 polymer ?
#
loop_
_entity_poly.entity_id
_entity_poly.type
_entity_poly.pdbx_seq_one_letter_code
_entity_poly.pdbx_strand_id
1 'polypeptide(L)'
;MVEANFNDEDYELCLEAIFGHCNLLRIQINQWGIKLNACDLTYYKLLQKAGNKNPESITKILIQNPKLLITDKNCILDKEQVLYYLGFQPTIYRCVNWFQQYLPLILLATTNDPIPVINRYLSPEEWNPPLFDSWTDRTGFSEKELECWLRAINRKRQAIIYGSPGTGKTFIAEQLAKELIGHYGFYELVQFHPAYTYEDFIQGIRPQSEDGKLTYPLVPGRFLEFCKKAESFQDICVLIIDEINRANLAQVFGELMYLLEYRNQEIPLAGGNTFSIPENVRIIGTMNTADRSIAQIDHALRRRFAFIELRRNYDVLIKYHLNPGFAVMDLIDVLKRLNIAIDDKNYEVGISFFLTPNLREDIEDIWKMEIEPYLEEYFFNNIEKVDEFRWDKIEHQLTI
;
A
#
# COMPACT_ATOMS: atom_id res chain seq x y z
N MET A 1 8.72 -4.71 -33.46
CA MET A 1 8.86 -3.30 -33.86
C MET A 1 7.51 -2.61 -33.69
N VAL A 2 7.51 -1.30 -33.51
CA VAL A 2 6.28 -0.49 -33.53
C VAL A 2 6.33 0.39 -34.77
N GLU A 3 5.31 0.30 -35.61
CA GLU A 3 5.16 1.14 -36.80
C GLU A 3 4.02 2.13 -36.56
N ALA A 4 4.22 3.37 -37.00
CA ALA A 4 3.26 4.46 -36.89
C ALA A 4 3.00 5.04 -38.28
N ASN A 5 1.75 4.94 -38.73
CA ASN A 5 1.30 5.51 -40.01
C ASN A 5 0.25 6.60 -39.73
N PHE A 6 0.37 7.71 -40.47
CA PHE A 6 -0.52 8.87 -40.38
C PHE A 6 -1.22 9.07 -41.72
N ASN A 7 -2.52 9.35 -41.71
CA ASN A 7 -3.29 9.63 -42.91
C ASN A 7 -4.00 10.99 -42.79
N ASP A 8 -3.58 11.95 -43.62
CA ASP A 8 -3.99 13.36 -43.54
C ASP A 8 -5.47 13.61 -43.86
N GLU A 9 -6.13 12.70 -44.60
CA GLU A 9 -7.52 12.90 -45.03
C GLU A 9 -8.58 12.67 -43.91
N ASP A 10 -8.22 11.99 -42.81
CA ASP A 10 -9.17 11.59 -41.75
C ASP A 10 -8.66 11.82 -40.30
N TYR A 11 -7.49 12.47 -40.14
CA TYR A 11 -6.76 12.58 -38.86
C TYR A 11 -6.54 11.21 -38.17
N GLU A 12 -6.21 10.17 -38.95
CA GLU A 12 -6.01 8.83 -38.42
C GLU A 12 -4.54 8.59 -38.02
N LEU A 13 -4.29 8.38 -36.72
CA LEU A 13 -3.02 7.82 -36.23
C LEU A 13 -3.20 6.32 -35.96
N CYS A 14 -2.45 5.50 -36.70
CA CYS A 14 -2.46 4.05 -36.53
C CYS A 14 -1.12 3.56 -35.94
N LEU A 15 -1.18 2.93 -34.75
CA LEU A 15 -0.03 2.29 -34.11
C LEU A 15 -0.17 0.76 -34.20
N GLU A 16 0.83 0.09 -34.78
CA GLU A 16 0.89 -1.36 -34.88
C GLU A 16 2.10 -1.96 -34.17
N ALA A 17 1.87 -2.99 -33.34
CA ALA A 17 2.93 -3.73 -32.65
C ALA A 17 3.20 -5.08 -33.34
N ILE A 18 4.39 -5.23 -33.92
CA ILE A 18 4.82 -6.43 -34.66
C ILE A 18 5.75 -7.29 -33.79
N PHE A 19 5.34 -8.54 -33.53
CA PHE A 19 6.17 -9.56 -32.89
C PHE A 19 6.44 -10.71 -33.87
N GLY A 20 7.69 -10.83 -34.33
CA GLY A 20 8.06 -11.77 -35.38
C GLY A 20 7.32 -11.46 -36.70
N HIS A 21 6.47 -12.38 -37.15
CA HIS A 21 5.64 -12.24 -38.36
C HIS A 21 4.15 -11.98 -38.05
N CYS A 22 3.83 -11.47 -36.85
CA CYS A 22 2.45 -11.29 -36.39
C CYS A 22 2.23 -9.83 -35.92
N ASN A 23 1.30 -9.13 -36.57
CA ASN A 23 0.86 -7.77 -36.18
C ASN A 23 -0.25 -7.94 -35.13
N LEU A 24 0.10 -7.75 -33.86
CA LEU A 24 -0.67 -8.24 -32.71
C LEU A 24 -1.69 -7.27 -32.14
N LEU A 25 -1.42 -5.97 -32.22
CA LEU A 25 -2.28 -4.92 -31.68
C LEU A 25 -2.34 -3.78 -32.70
N ARG A 26 -3.56 -3.35 -33.05
CA ARG A 26 -3.79 -2.16 -33.85
C ARG A 26 -4.61 -1.15 -33.06
N ILE A 27 -4.01 0.01 -32.79
CA ILE A 27 -4.67 1.15 -32.16
C ILE A 27 -4.95 2.17 -33.26
N GLN A 28 -6.23 2.46 -33.52
CA GLN A 28 -6.63 3.54 -34.43
C GLN A 28 -7.16 4.70 -33.58
N ILE A 29 -6.57 5.89 -33.73
CA ILE A 29 -7.08 7.14 -33.17
C ILE A 29 -7.67 7.92 -34.34
N ASN A 30 -8.93 8.33 -34.27
CA ASN A 30 -9.59 9.12 -35.30
C ASN A 30 -10.45 10.25 -34.70
N GLN A 31 -11.05 11.06 -35.56
CA GLN A 31 -11.89 12.21 -35.16
C GLN A 31 -13.10 11.88 -34.25
N TRP A 32 -13.49 10.60 -34.15
CA TRP A 32 -14.62 10.09 -33.36
C TRP A 32 -14.21 9.45 -32.03
N GLY A 33 -12.95 9.04 -31.86
CA GLY A 33 -12.46 8.39 -30.64
C GLY A 33 -11.21 7.52 -30.83
N ILE A 34 -10.95 6.66 -29.83
CA ILE A 34 -9.90 5.62 -29.90
C ILE A 34 -10.56 4.27 -30.09
N LYS A 35 -10.12 3.53 -31.12
CA LYS A 35 -10.56 2.17 -31.42
C LYS A 35 -9.41 1.19 -31.19
N LEU A 36 -9.63 0.25 -30.27
CA LEU A 36 -8.70 -0.86 -29.98
C LEU A 36 -9.21 -2.12 -30.68
N ASN A 37 -8.44 -2.64 -31.64
CA ASN A 37 -8.74 -3.90 -32.31
C ASN A 37 -7.57 -4.88 -32.17
N ALA A 38 -7.90 -6.13 -31.84
CA ALA A 38 -7.14 -7.28 -32.33
C ALA A 38 -7.89 -7.80 -33.56
N CYS A 39 -7.31 -7.73 -34.75
CA CYS A 39 -8.00 -8.25 -35.94
C CYS A 39 -8.22 -9.76 -35.77
N ASP A 40 -9.44 -10.25 -36.06
CA ASP A 40 -9.77 -11.68 -36.03
C ASP A 40 -8.77 -12.49 -36.85
N LEU A 41 -8.37 -11.96 -38.02
CA LEU A 41 -7.36 -12.55 -38.90
C LEU A 41 -6.00 -12.75 -38.21
N THR A 42 -5.59 -11.87 -37.29
CA THR A 42 -4.38 -12.02 -36.48
C THR A 42 -4.55 -13.13 -35.44
N TYR A 43 -5.69 -13.15 -34.73
CA TYR A 43 -6.00 -14.18 -33.74
C TYR A 43 -6.05 -15.58 -34.37
N TYR A 44 -6.74 -15.73 -35.51
CA TYR A 44 -6.76 -16.98 -36.28
C TYR A 44 -5.36 -17.39 -36.77
N LYS A 45 -4.51 -16.45 -37.23
CA LYS A 45 -3.12 -16.74 -37.59
C LYS A 45 -2.28 -17.18 -36.39
N LEU A 46 -2.49 -16.61 -35.20
CA LEU A 46 -1.82 -17.02 -33.96
C LEU A 46 -2.24 -18.41 -33.52
N LEU A 47 -3.54 -18.70 -33.48
CA LEU A 47 -4.07 -20.04 -33.21
C LEU A 47 -3.51 -21.07 -34.20
N GLN A 48 -3.55 -20.78 -35.51
CA GLN A 48 -3.05 -21.68 -36.54
C GLN A 48 -1.53 -21.92 -36.38
N LYS A 49 -0.76 -20.88 -36.09
CA LYS A 49 0.70 -20.99 -35.90
C LYS A 49 1.07 -21.74 -34.62
N ALA A 50 0.38 -21.46 -33.51
CA ALA A 50 0.56 -22.17 -32.24
C ALA A 50 0.13 -23.65 -32.36
N GLY A 51 -0.98 -23.93 -33.05
CA GLY A 51 -1.45 -25.29 -33.33
C GLY A 51 -0.53 -26.09 -34.23
N ASN A 52 0.02 -25.47 -35.28
CA ASN A 52 1.02 -26.11 -36.14
C ASN A 52 2.35 -26.37 -35.43
N LYS A 53 2.74 -25.51 -34.47
CA LYS A 53 4.04 -25.62 -33.78
C LYS A 53 3.99 -26.53 -32.54
N ASN A 54 2.90 -26.48 -31.77
CA ASN A 54 2.78 -27.11 -30.46
C ASN A 54 1.36 -27.71 -30.22
N PRO A 55 0.89 -28.67 -31.06
CA PRO A 55 -0.53 -29.09 -31.14
C PRO A 55 -1.13 -29.65 -29.83
N GLU A 56 -0.39 -30.50 -29.11
CA GLU A 56 -0.87 -31.09 -27.85
C GLU A 56 -0.95 -30.03 -26.73
N SER A 57 0.00 -29.09 -26.73
CA SER A 57 0.08 -28.04 -25.71
C SER A 57 -0.99 -26.96 -25.89
N ILE A 58 -1.31 -26.56 -27.13
CA ILE A 58 -2.42 -25.63 -27.37
C ILE A 58 -3.75 -26.26 -26.93
N THR A 59 -3.97 -27.54 -27.22
CA THR A 59 -5.20 -28.26 -26.85
C THR A 59 -5.36 -28.31 -25.33
N LYS A 60 -4.29 -28.62 -24.59
CA LYS A 60 -4.30 -28.61 -23.11
C LYS A 60 -4.63 -27.23 -22.53
N ILE A 61 -4.04 -26.16 -23.06
CA ILE A 61 -4.26 -24.79 -22.58
C ILE A 61 -5.67 -24.30 -22.91
N LEU A 62 -6.22 -24.61 -24.10
CA LEU A 62 -7.59 -24.25 -24.47
C LEU A 62 -8.65 -24.98 -23.63
N ILE A 63 -8.40 -26.25 -23.26
CA ILE A 63 -9.27 -27.00 -22.33
C ILE A 63 -9.26 -26.35 -20.94
N GLN A 64 -8.09 -25.93 -20.45
CA GLN A 64 -7.96 -25.29 -19.14
C GLN A 64 -8.48 -23.84 -19.11
N ASN A 65 -8.42 -23.12 -20.22
CA ASN A 65 -8.75 -21.70 -20.32
C ASN A 65 -9.68 -21.40 -21.52
N PRO A 66 -10.94 -21.86 -21.51
CA PRO A 66 -11.87 -21.70 -22.64
C PRO A 66 -12.21 -20.24 -22.97
N LYS A 67 -11.98 -19.30 -22.04
CA LYS A 67 -12.12 -17.84 -22.27
C LYS A 67 -11.17 -17.31 -23.36
N LEU A 68 -10.14 -18.07 -23.73
CA LEU A 68 -9.24 -17.75 -24.86
C LEU A 68 -9.92 -17.87 -26.23
N LEU A 69 -11.08 -18.52 -26.34
CA LEU A 69 -11.84 -18.73 -27.59
C LEU A 69 -12.85 -17.62 -27.90
N ILE A 70 -13.00 -16.61 -27.02
CA ILE A 70 -14.01 -15.55 -27.16
C ILE A 70 -13.35 -14.30 -27.76
N THR A 71 -13.64 -14.03 -29.04
CA THR A 71 -13.02 -12.94 -29.83
C THR A 71 -13.64 -11.55 -29.61
N ASP A 72 -14.83 -11.46 -29.00
CA ASP A 72 -15.61 -10.22 -28.93
C ASP A 72 -15.08 -9.17 -27.94
N LYS A 73 -14.02 -8.45 -28.33
CA LYS A 73 -13.61 -7.18 -27.70
C LYS A 73 -13.10 -6.15 -28.73
N ASN A 74 -13.95 -5.79 -29.69
CA ASN A 74 -13.84 -4.46 -30.30
C ASN A 74 -14.34 -3.44 -29.28
N CYS A 75 -13.49 -2.50 -28.86
CA CYS A 75 -13.90 -1.45 -27.94
C CYS A 75 -13.65 -0.07 -28.56
N ILE A 76 -14.73 0.70 -28.67
CA ILE A 76 -14.72 2.10 -29.11
C ILE A 76 -14.77 2.94 -27.82
N LEU A 77 -13.84 3.89 -27.71
CA LEU A 77 -13.82 4.92 -26.67
C LEU A 77 -14.20 6.24 -27.34
N ASP A 78 -15.43 6.68 -27.08
CA ASP A 78 -16.00 7.87 -27.72
C ASP A 78 -15.24 9.14 -27.32
N LYS A 79 -15.21 10.13 -28.21
CA LYS A 79 -14.48 11.41 -28.02
C LYS A 79 -14.72 12.09 -26.67
N GLU A 80 -15.94 12.04 -26.13
CA GLU A 80 -16.26 12.61 -24.81
C GLU A 80 -15.57 11.85 -23.66
N GLN A 81 -15.46 10.53 -23.75
CA GLN A 81 -14.72 9.70 -22.78
C GLN A 81 -13.21 9.94 -22.88
N VAL A 82 -12.68 10.14 -24.10
CA VAL A 82 -11.26 10.46 -24.34
C VAL A 82 -10.90 11.85 -23.81
N LEU A 83 -11.79 12.83 -23.90
CA LEU A 83 -11.58 14.18 -23.36
C LEU A 83 -11.78 14.25 -21.84
N TYR A 84 -12.70 13.45 -21.27
CA TYR A 84 -12.87 13.32 -19.82
C TYR A 84 -11.67 12.62 -19.15
N TYR A 85 -11.07 11.64 -19.84
CA TYR A 85 -9.85 10.94 -19.39
C TYR A 85 -8.64 11.31 -20.28
N LEU A 86 -8.15 12.55 -20.20
CA LEU A 86 -6.84 12.93 -20.75
C LEU A 86 -5.68 12.36 -19.91
N GLY A 87 -5.60 11.04 -19.94
CA GLY A 87 -4.58 10.18 -19.36
C GLY A 87 -4.81 8.78 -19.90
N PHE A 88 -3.85 8.26 -20.67
CA PHE A 88 -3.99 7.03 -21.47
C PHE A 88 -4.23 5.72 -20.67
N GLN A 89 -4.51 5.80 -19.37
CA GLN A 89 -4.58 4.67 -18.44
C GLN A 89 -5.69 3.65 -18.75
N PRO A 90 -6.95 4.02 -19.11
CA PRO A 90 -7.95 3.02 -19.50
C PRO A 90 -7.53 2.23 -20.75
N THR A 91 -6.84 2.89 -21.68
CA THR A 91 -6.27 2.29 -22.90
C THR A 91 -5.10 1.37 -22.56
N ILE A 92 -4.17 1.81 -21.72
CA ILE A 92 -3.02 1.03 -21.23
C ILE A 92 -3.50 -0.20 -20.46
N TYR A 93 -4.43 -0.05 -19.52
CA TYR A 93 -4.99 -1.17 -18.74
C TYR A 93 -5.68 -2.20 -19.64
N ARG A 94 -6.45 -1.77 -20.65
CA ARG A 94 -7.04 -2.67 -21.64
C ARG A 94 -5.98 -3.37 -22.49
N CYS A 95 -4.90 -2.68 -22.88
CA CYS A 95 -3.77 -3.29 -23.59
C CYS A 95 -3.03 -4.32 -22.71
N VAL A 96 -2.76 -4.00 -21.45
CA VAL A 96 -2.09 -4.89 -20.48
C VAL A 96 -2.94 -6.14 -20.23
N ASN A 97 -4.24 -5.98 -19.94
CA ASN A 97 -5.17 -7.09 -19.73
C ASN A 97 -5.30 -7.97 -20.99
N TRP A 98 -5.35 -7.34 -22.18
CA TRP A 98 -5.32 -8.08 -23.45
C TRP A 98 -4.01 -8.87 -23.62
N PHE A 99 -2.85 -8.25 -23.39
CA PHE A 99 -1.57 -8.96 -23.42
C PHE A 99 -1.54 -10.11 -22.40
N GLN A 100 -1.99 -9.88 -21.16
CA GLN A 100 -2.05 -10.89 -20.12
C GLN A 100 -2.94 -12.08 -20.50
N GLN A 101 -4.07 -11.83 -21.18
CA GLN A 101 -4.97 -12.86 -21.68
C GLN A 101 -4.32 -13.68 -22.81
N TYR A 102 -3.66 -13.04 -23.78
CA TYR A 102 -3.19 -13.71 -25.00
C TYR A 102 -1.70 -14.13 -25.00
N LEU A 103 -0.91 -13.73 -23.99
CA LEU A 103 0.51 -14.06 -23.85
C LEU A 103 0.83 -15.58 -23.97
N PRO A 104 0.05 -16.52 -23.40
CA PRO A 104 0.32 -17.95 -23.57
C PRO A 104 0.27 -18.40 -25.05
N LEU A 105 -0.66 -17.88 -25.84
CA LEU A 105 -0.75 -18.18 -27.28
C LEU A 105 0.41 -17.55 -28.07
N ILE A 106 0.86 -16.36 -27.68
CA ILE A 106 2.05 -15.70 -28.27
C ILE A 106 3.29 -16.55 -28.01
N LEU A 107 3.50 -17.02 -26.77
CA LEU A 107 4.64 -17.86 -26.39
C LEU A 107 4.63 -19.19 -27.16
N LEU A 108 3.47 -19.86 -27.27
CA LEU A 108 3.30 -21.07 -28.09
C LEU A 108 3.62 -20.86 -29.57
N ALA A 109 3.28 -19.70 -30.14
CA ALA A 109 3.48 -19.38 -31.56
C ALA A 109 4.91 -18.91 -31.90
N THR A 110 5.73 -18.57 -30.90
CA THR A 110 7.04 -17.93 -31.09
C THR A 110 8.20 -18.74 -30.52
N THR A 111 8.12 -19.18 -29.26
CA THR A 111 9.23 -19.83 -28.52
C THR A 111 9.31 -21.33 -28.80
N ASN A 112 10.50 -21.94 -28.65
CA ASN A 112 10.72 -23.37 -28.92
C ASN A 112 10.41 -24.28 -27.71
N ASP A 113 10.65 -23.81 -26.49
CA ASP A 113 10.16 -24.44 -25.26
C ASP A 113 9.42 -23.41 -24.40
N PRO A 114 8.13 -23.14 -24.69
CA PRO A 114 7.34 -22.15 -23.97
C PRO A 114 6.75 -22.68 -22.65
N ILE A 115 6.74 -24.00 -22.43
CA ILE A 115 5.91 -24.64 -21.41
C ILE A 115 6.35 -24.32 -19.97
N PRO A 116 7.65 -24.25 -19.61
CA PRO A 116 8.05 -23.86 -18.25
C PRO A 116 7.63 -22.43 -17.89
N VAL A 117 7.69 -21.50 -18.86
CA VAL A 117 7.31 -20.10 -18.67
C VAL A 117 5.80 -19.94 -18.61
N ILE A 118 5.06 -20.62 -19.50
CA ILE A 118 3.59 -20.66 -19.46
C ILE A 118 3.10 -21.29 -18.15
N ASN A 119 3.70 -22.38 -17.69
CA ASN A 119 3.35 -22.99 -16.41
C ASN A 119 3.59 -22.01 -15.25
N ARG A 120 4.76 -21.34 -15.17
CA ARG A 120 5.00 -20.32 -14.14
C ARG A 120 3.98 -19.17 -14.18
N TYR A 121 3.52 -18.79 -15.36
CA TYR A 121 2.55 -17.70 -15.57
C TYR A 121 1.09 -18.12 -15.31
N LEU A 122 0.75 -19.40 -15.50
CA LEU A 122 -0.59 -19.95 -15.25
C LEU A 122 -0.72 -20.61 -13.87
N SER A 123 0.39 -20.96 -13.23
CA SER A 123 0.42 -21.35 -11.82
C SER A 123 0.01 -20.14 -10.98
N PRO A 124 -1.04 -20.24 -10.15
CA PRO A 124 -1.21 -19.28 -9.07
C PRO A 124 0.04 -19.37 -8.19
N GLU A 125 0.66 -18.23 -7.87
CA GLU A 125 1.76 -18.21 -6.92
C GLU A 125 1.25 -18.70 -5.56
N GLU A 126 1.85 -19.76 -5.02
CA GLU A 126 1.59 -20.26 -3.67
C GLU A 126 2.22 -19.31 -2.63
N TRP A 127 1.74 -18.07 -2.61
CA TRP A 127 1.74 -17.23 -1.41
C TRP A 127 0.33 -16.70 -1.21
N ASN A 128 -0.53 -17.58 -0.72
CA ASN A 128 -1.87 -17.26 -0.29
C ASN A 128 -1.85 -17.22 1.26
N PRO A 129 -1.49 -16.08 1.90
CA PRO A 129 -1.80 -15.90 3.31
C PRO A 129 -3.31 -16.11 3.52
N PRO A 130 -3.75 -16.60 4.70
CA PRO A 130 -5.11 -17.12 4.87
C PRO A 130 -6.17 -16.13 4.39
N LEU A 131 -7.22 -16.68 3.75
CA LEU A 131 -8.32 -15.95 3.11
C LEU A 131 -8.89 -14.86 4.01
N PHE A 132 -8.35 -13.66 3.84
CA PHE A 132 -8.99 -12.43 4.25
C PHE A 132 -9.75 -11.88 3.04
N ASP A 133 -10.91 -12.50 2.80
CA ASP A 133 -11.90 -12.11 1.77
C ASP A 133 -12.45 -10.70 2.01
N SER A 134 -12.25 -10.16 3.22
CA SER A 134 -12.55 -8.79 3.59
C SER A 134 -11.37 -8.12 4.29
N TRP A 135 -11.23 -6.81 4.11
CA TRP A 135 -10.30 -5.97 4.87
C TRP A 135 -10.63 -5.94 6.39
N THR A 136 -11.88 -6.19 6.75
CA THR A 136 -12.32 -6.43 8.13
C THR A 136 -11.70 -7.68 8.75
N ASP A 137 -11.44 -8.74 7.97
CA ASP A 137 -10.74 -9.91 8.50
C ASP A 137 -9.23 -9.65 8.64
N ARG A 138 -8.60 -8.92 7.70
CA ARG A 138 -7.17 -8.52 7.77
C ARG A 138 -6.84 -7.72 9.01
N THR A 139 -7.77 -6.86 9.41
CA THR A 139 -7.59 -5.89 10.49
C THR A 139 -8.23 -6.35 11.80
N GLY A 140 -9.16 -7.31 11.74
CA GLY A 140 -9.96 -7.83 12.85
C GLY A 140 -10.98 -6.86 13.45
N PHE A 141 -11.15 -5.66 12.87
CA PHE A 141 -12.17 -4.70 13.29
C PHE A 141 -13.46 -4.90 12.52
N SER A 142 -14.58 -4.46 13.10
CA SER A 142 -15.86 -4.49 12.40
C SER A 142 -15.92 -3.46 11.28
N GLU A 143 -16.68 -3.75 10.22
CA GLU A 143 -16.88 -2.85 9.07
C GLU A 143 -17.32 -1.45 9.53
N LYS A 144 -18.25 -1.41 10.51
CA LYS A 144 -18.76 -0.18 11.12
C LYS A 144 -17.69 0.67 11.82
N GLU A 145 -16.71 0.06 12.48
CA GLU A 145 -15.59 0.78 13.11
C GLU A 145 -14.67 1.37 12.04
N LEU A 146 -14.30 0.57 11.06
CA LEU A 146 -13.40 1.00 10.00
C LEU A 146 -14.05 2.06 9.10
N GLU A 147 -15.33 1.94 8.75
CA GLU A 147 -16.13 3.00 8.11
C GLU A 147 -16.19 4.28 8.95
N CYS A 148 -16.22 4.17 10.29
CA CYS A 148 -16.16 5.33 11.17
C CYS A 148 -14.80 6.03 11.05
N TRP A 149 -13.71 5.26 11.00
CA TRP A 149 -12.36 5.78 10.80
C TRP A 149 -12.18 6.42 9.42
N LEU A 150 -12.61 5.76 8.34
CA LEU A 150 -12.59 6.31 6.97
C LEU A 150 -13.39 7.62 6.88
N ARG A 151 -14.58 7.69 7.46
CA ARG A 151 -15.37 8.94 7.55
C ARG A 151 -14.68 10.02 8.37
N ALA A 152 -14.02 9.65 9.48
CA ALA A 152 -13.25 10.60 10.28
C ALA A 152 -12.05 11.17 9.50
N ILE A 153 -11.29 10.31 8.82
CA ILE A 153 -10.14 10.70 7.98
C ILE A 153 -10.60 11.59 6.82
N ASN A 154 -11.68 11.23 6.10
CA ASN A 154 -12.17 12.06 4.99
C ASN A 154 -12.74 13.40 5.46
N ARG A 155 -13.45 13.45 6.59
CA ARG A 155 -14.00 14.69 7.15
C ARG A 155 -12.92 15.63 7.67
N LYS A 156 -11.88 15.11 8.35
CA LYS A 156 -10.79 15.93 8.89
C LYS A 156 -9.64 16.15 7.90
N ARG A 157 -9.57 15.38 6.82
CA ARG A 157 -8.44 15.22 5.89
C ARG A 157 -7.11 14.76 6.54
N GLN A 158 -7.07 14.56 7.85
CA GLN A 158 -5.92 14.01 8.57
C GLN A 158 -6.33 13.27 9.86
N ALA A 159 -5.60 12.22 10.21
CA ALA A 159 -5.78 11.45 11.44
C ALA A 159 -4.45 11.00 12.08
N ILE A 160 -4.49 10.66 13.36
CA ILE A 160 -3.41 10.02 14.11
C ILE A 160 -3.97 8.74 14.73
N ILE A 161 -3.36 7.60 14.38
CA ILE A 161 -3.62 6.29 14.97
C ILE A 161 -2.65 6.11 16.13
N TYR A 162 -3.16 5.95 17.35
CA TYR A 162 -2.33 5.93 18.56
C TYR A 162 -2.67 4.79 19.51
N GLY A 163 -1.67 4.33 20.25
CA GLY A 163 -1.78 3.20 21.18
C GLY A 163 -0.41 2.66 21.57
N SER A 164 -0.37 1.61 22.39
CA SER A 164 0.88 0.99 22.84
C SER A 164 1.69 0.39 21.68
N PRO A 165 2.97 0.07 21.91
CA PRO A 165 3.75 -0.79 21.02
C PRO A 165 3.05 -2.13 20.69
N GLY A 166 3.40 -2.72 19.56
CA GLY A 166 2.90 -4.03 19.14
C GLY A 166 1.41 -4.13 18.74
N THR A 167 0.69 -3.01 18.63
CA THR A 167 -0.74 -2.99 18.26
C THR A 167 -1.01 -2.99 16.75
N GLY A 168 0.02 -2.98 15.89
CA GLY A 168 -0.14 -2.98 14.43
C GLY A 168 -0.53 -1.62 13.81
N LYS A 169 -0.28 -0.50 14.50
CA LYS A 169 -0.67 0.87 14.04
C LYS A 169 -0.27 1.18 12.60
N THR A 170 0.96 0.88 12.22
CA THR A 170 1.50 1.14 10.87
C THR A 170 0.80 0.25 9.83
N PHE A 171 0.57 -1.04 10.15
CA PHE A 171 -0.21 -1.93 9.31
C PHE A 171 -1.65 -1.42 9.11
N ILE A 172 -2.34 -0.99 10.17
CA ILE A 172 -3.69 -0.42 10.07
C ILE A 172 -3.69 0.90 9.29
N ALA A 173 -2.68 1.75 9.45
CA ALA A 173 -2.50 2.97 8.66
C ALA A 173 -2.38 2.65 7.17
N GLU A 174 -1.62 1.61 6.79
CA GLU A 174 -1.52 1.16 5.40
C GLU A 174 -2.82 0.55 4.87
N GLN A 175 -3.55 -0.25 5.65
CA GLN A 175 -4.84 -0.80 5.19
C GLN A 175 -5.85 0.33 4.97
N LEU A 176 -5.97 1.27 5.91
CA LEU A 176 -6.80 2.47 5.75
C LEU A 176 -6.35 3.33 4.55
N ALA A 177 -5.05 3.44 4.30
CA ALA A 177 -4.54 4.13 3.11
C ALA A 177 -4.97 3.41 1.82
N LYS A 178 -4.82 2.09 1.74
CA LYS A 178 -5.22 1.26 0.58
C LYS A 178 -6.72 1.39 0.26
N GLU A 179 -7.58 1.41 1.28
CA GLU A 179 -9.02 1.66 1.09
C GLU A 179 -9.35 3.12 0.70
N LEU A 180 -8.56 4.10 1.18
CA LEU A 180 -8.78 5.50 0.86
C LEU A 180 -8.35 5.88 -0.56
N ILE A 181 -7.23 5.35 -1.06
CA ILE A 181 -6.65 5.76 -2.35
C ILE A 181 -7.47 5.33 -3.58
N GLY A 182 -8.45 4.45 -3.40
CA GLY A 182 -9.27 3.95 -4.49
C GLY A 182 -8.46 3.15 -5.52
N HIS A 183 -8.62 3.47 -6.80
CA HIS A 183 -7.99 2.71 -7.89
C HIS A 183 -6.76 3.38 -8.49
N TYR A 184 -6.68 4.71 -8.43
CA TYR A 184 -5.62 5.49 -9.09
C TYR A 184 -4.82 6.37 -8.13
N GLY A 185 -5.26 6.53 -6.89
CA GLY A 185 -4.48 7.21 -5.86
C GLY A 185 -3.22 6.43 -5.47
N PHE A 186 -2.38 7.04 -4.64
CA PHE A 186 -1.19 6.38 -4.10
C PHE A 186 -0.99 6.73 -2.63
N TYR A 187 -0.21 5.91 -1.92
CA TYR A 187 0.28 6.25 -0.59
C TYR A 187 1.80 6.22 -0.56
N GLU A 188 2.38 7.01 0.33
CA GLU A 188 3.80 6.99 0.67
C GLU A 188 3.95 6.96 2.20
N LEU A 189 5.01 6.32 2.67
CA LEU A 189 5.34 6.23 4.09
C LEU A 189 6.66 6.95 4.36
N VAL A 190 6.62 7.87 5.32
CA VAL A 190 7.82 8.50 5.91
C VAL A 190 7.83 8.22 7.41
N GLN A 191 9.00 7.99 7.99
CA GLN A 191 9.14 7.80 9.43
C GLN A 191 9.83 9.03 10.04
N PHE A 192 9.29 9.52 11.16
CA PHE A 192 9.86 10.64 11.90
C PHE A 192 10.88 10.16 12.93
N HIS A 193 11.91 10.97 13.13
CA HIS A 193 12.99 10.73 14.09
C HIS A 193 13.41 12.04 14.77
N PRO A 194 14.10 12.01 15.93
CA PRO A 194 14.41 13.23 16.71
C PRO A 194 15.15 14.33 15.94
N ALA A 195 15.96 13.96 14.94
CA ALA A 195 16.69 14.89 14.09
C ALA A 195 15.92 15.33 12.81
N TYR A 196 14.63 15.01 12.67
CA TYR A 196 13.84 15.34 11.48
C TYR A 196 13.40 16.81 11.55
N THR A 197 13.66 17.58 10.50
CA THR A 197 13.52 19.05 10.51
C THR A 197 12.50 19.57 9.50
N TYR A 198 12.22 20.88 9.56
CA TYR A 198 11.42 21.58 8.56
C TYR A 198 12.05 21.46 7.16
N GLU A 199 13.38 21.48 7.09
CA GLU A 199 14.18 21.39 5.87
C GLU A 199 14.08 20.02 5.19
N ASP A 200 13.75 18.97 5.95
CA ASP A 200 13.51 17.61 5.44
C ASP A 200 12.06 17.42 4.99
N PHE A 201 11.10 18.05 5.68
CA PHE A 201 9.68 17.87 5.44
C PHE A 201 9.10 18.84 4.42
N ILE A 202 9.36 20.14 4.57
CA ILE A 202 8.75 21.20 3.77
C ILE A 202 9.69 21.63 2.66
N GLN A 203 10.76 22.34 2.99
CA GLN A 203 11.82 22.72 2.03
C GLN A 203 13.03 23.28 2.77
N GLY A 204 14.22 23.08 2.21
CA GLY A 204 15.47 23.55 2.80
C GLY A 204 16.55 23.82 1.77
N ILE A 205 17.51 24.65 2.14
CA ILE A 205 18.69 24.92 1.32
C ILE A 205 19.63 23.71 1.42
N ARG A 206 19.98 23.10 0.29
CA ARG A 206 20.91 21.95 0.26
C ARG A 206 22.12 22.29 -0.62
N PRO A 207 23.36 22.07 -0.14
CA PRO A 207 24.55 22.26 -0.97
C PRO A 207 24.57 21.23 -2.10
N GLN A 208 24.78 21.68 -3.33
CA GLN A 208 24.95 20.83 -4.51
C GLN A 208 26.24 21.23 -5.25
N SER A 209 26.85 20.28 -5.96
CA SER A 209 28.09 20.51 -6.72
C SER A 209 27.81 20.33 -8.21
N GLU A 210 27.69 21.44 -8.93
CA GLU A 210 27.59 21.46 -10.39
C GLU A 210 28.90 21.99 -10.97
N ASP A 211 29.54 21.22 -11.87
CA ASP A 211 30.81 21.57 -12.52
C ASP A 211 31.93 22.07 -11.58
N GLY A 212 32.00 21.48 -10.37
CA GLY A 212 32.98 21.86 -9.34
C GLY A 212 32.69 23.18 -8.62
N LYS A 213 31.53 23.79 -8.85
CA LYS A 213 31.02 24.95 -8.09
C LYS A 213 29.96 24.49 -7.10
N LEU A 214 30.07 25.02 -5.88
CA LEU A 214 29.10 24.79 -4.82
C LEU A 214 27.90 25.74 -5.00
N THR A 215 26.74 25.18 -5.31
CA THR A 215 25.46 25.88 -5.37
C THR A 215 24.62 25.56 -4.13
N TYR A 216 23.66 26.43 -3.81
CA TYR A 216 22.79 26.32 -2.64
C TYR A 216 21.31 26.44 -3.04
N PRO A 217 20.78 25.55 -3.89
CA PRO A 217 19.37 25.56 -4.25
C PRO A 217 18.47 25.32 -3.03
N LEU A 218 17.29 25.95 -3.06
CA LEU A 218 16.15 25.59 -2.23
C LEU A 218 15.54 24.31 -2.81
N VAL A 219 15.53 23.23 -2.04
CA VAL A 219 15.03 21.91 -2.45
C VAL A 219 13.74 21.60 -1.69
N PRO A 220 12.66 21.13 -2.36
CA PRO A 220 11.45 20.69 -1.68
C PRO A 220 11.74 19.46 -0.81
N GLY A 221 11.16 19.45 0.38
CA GLY A 221 11.13 18.31 1.29
C GLY A 221 9.98 17.36 0.97
N ARG A 222 9.91 16.26 1.72
CA ARG A 222 9.02 15.12 1.43
C ARG A 222 7.55 15.48 1.27
N PHE A 223 7.05 16.43 2.05
CA PHE A 223 5.65 16.84 1.98
C PHE A 223 5.35 17.63 0.69
N LEU A 224 6.25 18.52 0.26
CA LEU A 224 6.06 19.26 -1.00
C LEU A 224 6.25 18.36 -2.22
N GLU A 225 7.21 17.44 -2.19
CA GLU A 225 7.37 16.39 -3.22
C GLU A 225 6.07 15.57 -3.36
N PHE A 226 5.53 15.10 -2.24
CA PHE A 226 4.29 14.32 -2.17
C PHE A 226 3.08 15.13 -2.69
N CYS A 227 2.90 16.38 -2.25
CA CYS A 227 1.78 17.21 -2.70
C CYS A 227 1.85 17.53 -4.20
N LYS A 228 3.02 17.91 -4.71
CA LYS A 228 3.23 18.15 -6.14
C LYS A 228 2.97 16.90 -6.99
N LYS A 229 3.30 15.72 -6.48
CA LYS A 229 2.93 14.46 -7.11
C LYS A 229 1.42 14.25 -7.07
N ALA A 230 0.77 14.46 -5.92
CA ALA A 230 -0.68 14.31 -5.72
C ALA A 230 -1.54 15.24 -6.58
N GLU A 231 -1.06 16.41 -6.98
CA GLU A 231 -1.73 17.31 -7.95
C GLU A 231 -1.98 16.64 -9.31
N SER A 232 -1.18 15.63 -9.68
CA SER A 232 -1.35 14.86 -10.92
C SER A 232 -2.40 13.74 -10.83
N PHE A 233 -3.09 13.61 -9.69
CA PHE A 233 -4.07 12.54 -9.42
C PHE A 233 -5.42 13.13 -9.04
N GLN A 234 -6.50 12.52 -9.53
CA GLN A 234 -7.87 12.87 -9.14
C GLN A 234 -8.30 12.15 -7.85
N ASP A 235 -7.86 10.90 -7.69
CA ASP A 235 -8.10 10.06 -6.51
C ASP A 235 -7.31 10.54 -5.29
N ILE A 236 -7.74 10.07 -4.12
CA ILE A 236 -7.12 10.41 -2.83
C ILE A 236 -5.66 9.92 -2.80
N CYS A 237 -4.76 10.77 -2.29
CA CYS A 237 -3.37 10.41 -2.05
C CYS A 237 -3.10 10.48 -0.54
N VAL A 238 -2.47 9.44 0.04
CA VAL A 238 -2.27 9.34 1.49
C VAL A 238 -0.79 9.39 1.88
N LEU A 239 -0.38 10.39 2.67
CA LEU A 239 0.93 10.39 3.31
C LEU A 239 0.81 9.76 4.70
N ILE A 240 1.49 8.63 4.90
CA ILE A 240 1.63 7.99 6.21
C ILE A 240 2.89 8.56 6.88
N ILE A 241 2.73 9.07 8.09
CA ILE A 241 3.84 9.57 8.92
C ILE A 241 3.97 8.64 10.13
N ASP A 242 4.88 7.67 10.01
CA ASP A 242 5.14 6.71 11.06
C ASP A 242 5.97 7.35 12.19
N GLU A 243 5.66 6.99 13.44
CA GLU A 243 6.25 7.59 14.65
C GLU A 243 6.14 9.13 14.69
N ILE A 244 4.98 9.67 14.31
CA ILE A 244 4.75 11.12 14.11
C ILE A 244 5.17 11.98 15.30
N ASN A 245 5.10 11.44 16.52
CA ASN A 245 5.53 12.15 17.72
C ASN A 245 7.06 12.31 17.82
N ARG A 246 7.88 11.41 17.25
CA ARG A 246 9.36 11.38 17.42
C ARG A 246 10.11 12.63 16.97
N ALA A 247 9.47 13.55 16.24
CA ALA A 247 10.03 14.86 15.89
C ALA A 247 9.23 16.01 16.55
N ASN A 248 9.83 17.20 16.65
CA ASN A 248 9.12 18.39 17.11
C ASN A 248 8.07 18.83 16.07
N LEU A 249 6.86 18.30 16.16
CA LEU A 249 5.82 18.48 15.14
C LEU A 249 5.50 19.94 14.82
N ALA A 250 5.49 20.82 15.83
CA ALA A 250 5.21 22.24 15.62
C ALA A 250 6.31 22.91 14.77
N GLN A 251 7.57 22.51 14.94
CA GLN A 251 8.71 22.99 14.17
C GLN A 251 8.76 22.36 12.77
N VAL A 252 8.56 21.04 12.66
CA VAL A 252 8.61 20.31 11.38
C VAL A 252 7.48 20.72 10.44
N PHE A 253 6.27 20.93 10.95
CA PHE A 253 5.13 21.33 10.13
C PHE A 253 5.16 22.81 9.76
N GLY A 254 5.77 23.68 10.58
CA GLY A 254 5.89 25.11 10.32
C GLY A 254 4.56 25.75 9.90
N GLU A 255 4.51 26.35 8.72
CA GLU A 255 3.32 27.01 8.20
C GLU A 255 2.19 26.03 7.77
N LEU A 256 2.48 24.74 7.55
CA LEU A 256 1.43 23.72 7.31
C LEU A 256 0.41 23.67 8.44
N MET A 257 0.80 24.04 9.66
CA MET A 257 -0.11 24.15 10.80
C MET A 257 -1.36 24.98 10.49
N TYR A 258 -1.24 25.99 9.63
CA TYR A 258 -2.38 26.76 9.12
C TYR A 258 -3.14 26.00 8.02
N LEU A 259 -2.43 25.46 7.01
CA LEU A 259 -3.03 24.77 5.87
C LEU A 259 -3.77 23.47 6.21
N LEU A 260 -3.39 22.77 7.29
CA LEU A 260 -4.14 21.61 7.80
C LEU A 260 -5.58 21.96 8.17
N GLU A 261 -5.83 23.21 8.55
CA GLU A 261 -7.14 23.73 8.94
C GLU A 261 -7.81 24.49 7.78
N TYR A 262 -7.04 25.29 7.04
CA TYR A 262 -7.50 26.10 5.91
C TYR A 262 -6.97 25.57 4.57
N ARG A 263 -7.33 24.34 4.21
CA ARG A 263 -6.86 23.62 3.01
C ARG A 263 -7.08 24.35 1.68
N ASN A 264 -8.07 25.25 1.63
CA ASN A 264 -8.45 25.99 0.42
C ASN A 264 -7.80 27.40 0.39
N GLN A 265 -6.78 27.63 1.22
CA GLN A 265 -5.96 28.83 1.21
C GLN A 265 -4.57 28.50 0.66
N GLU A 266 -3.95 29.51 0.07
CA GLU A 266 -2.56 29.48 -0.35
C GLU A 266 -1.78 30.46 0.53
N ILE A 267 -0.61 30.05 1.01
CA ILE A 267 0.25 30.86 1.88
C ILE A 267 1.68 30.96 1.34
N PRO A 268 2.40 32.05 1.61
CA PRO A 268 3.84 32.09 1.38
C PRO A 268 4.57 31.17 2.36
N LEU A 269 5.51 30.38 1.86
CA LEU A 269 6.48 29.65 2.65
C LEU A 269 7.72 30.53 2.90
N ALA A 270 8.52 30.21 3.92
CA ALA A 270 9.77 30.92 4.23
C ALA A 270 10.77 31.04 3.05
N GLY A 271 10.67 30.18 2.03
CA GLY A 271 11.47 30.22 0.80
C GLY A 271 11.01 31.23 -0.25
N GLY A 272 9.90 31.94 -0.03
CA GLY A 272 9.35 32.97 -0.93
C GLY A 272 8.37 32.47 -2.00
N ASN A 273 8.29 31.17 -2.22
CA ASN A 273 7.23 30.51 -2.99
C ASN A 273 5.93 30.41 -2.19
N THR A 274 4.80 30.35 -2.90
CA THR A 274 3.50 30.07 -2.29
C THR A 274 3.16 28.58 -2.35
N PHE A 275 2.28 28.13 -1.45
CA PHE A 275 1.87 26.73 -1.35
C PHE A 275 0.45 26.58 -0.75
N SER A 276 -0.26 25.56 -1.21
CA SER A 276 -1.54 25.06 -0.66
C SER A 276 -1.53 23.53 -0.66
N ILE A 277 -2.28 22.89 0.25
CA ILE A 277 -2.33 21.42 0.30
C ILE A 277 -3.47 20.92 -0.62
N PRO A 278 -3.19 20.11 -1.65
CA PRO A 278 -4.22 19.61 -2.57
C PRO A 278 -5.39 18.91 -1.85
N GLU A 279 -6.61 19.06 -2.38
CA GLU A 279 -7.83 18.58 -1.72
C GLU A 279 -7.90 17.05 -1.58
N ASN A 280 -7.26 16.33 -2.51
CA ASN A 280 -7.16 14.86 -2.51
C ASN A 280 -6.14 14.32 -1.48
N VAL A 281 -5.28 15.16 -0.90
CA VAL A 281 -4.27 14.72 0.08
C VAL A 281 -4.90 14.37 1.44
N ARG A 282 -4.54 13.22 1.99
CA ARG A 282 -4.80 12.79 3.36
C ARG A 282 -3.48 12.55 4.10
N ILE A 283 -3.47 12.75 5.41
CA ILE A 283 -2.31 12.47 6.26
C ILE A 283 -2.72 11.51 7.37
N ILE A 284 -2.00 10.41 7.54
CA ILE A 284 -2.22 9.44 8.62
C ILE A 284 -0.93 9.32 9.43
N GLY A 285 -0.92 9.89 10.64
CA GLY A 285 0.17 9.69 11.60
C GLY A 285 0.00 8.38 12.37
N THR A 286 1.09 7.70 12.71
CA THR A 286 1.11 6.67 13.77
C THR A 286 1.82 7.22 15.00
N MET A 287 1.36 6.88 16.20
CA MET A 287 1.95 7.36 17.46
C MET A 287 2.01 6.23 18.50
N ASN A 288 3.21 5.87 18.94
CA ASN A 288 3.40 5.08 20.16
C ASN A 288 3.13 5.95 21.40
N THR A 289 2.28 5.48 22.32
CA THR A 289 2.00 6.19 23.58
C THR A 289 2.94 5.83 24.73
N ALA A 290 3.71 4.75 24.61
CA ALA A 290 4.73 4.35 25.59
C ALA A 290 5.95 5.30 25.61
N ASP A 291 6.19 6.03 24.53
CA ASP A 291 7.40 6.84 24.35
C ASP A 291 7.32 8.16 25.17
N ARG A 292 7.58 8.07 26.49
CA ARG A 292 7.58 9.21 27.44
C ARG A 292 8.65 10.27 27.14
N SER A 293 9.66 9.95 26.33
CA SER A 293 10.79 10.82 25.98
C SER A 293 10.49 11.85 24.87
N ILE A 294 9.26 11.87 24.37
CA ILE A 294 8.91 12.50 23.10
C ILE A 294 8.09 13.79 23.28
N ALA A 295 8.23 14.73 22.34
CA ALA A 295 7.47 15.97 22.26
C ALA A 295 5.95 15.70 22.36
N GLN A 296 5.31 16.22 23.42
CA GLN A 296 3.87 16.12 23.57
C GLN A 296 3.15 16.85 22.42
N ILE A 297 2.20 16.17 21.77
CA ILE A 297 1.38 16.79 20.73
C ILE A 297 0.54 17.91 21.35
N ASP A 298 0.87 19.16 21.01
CA ASP A 298 0.19 20.34 21.53
C ASP A 298 -1.31 20.36 21.17
N HIS A 299 -2.10 21.07 21.98
CA HIS A 299 -3.53 21.28 21.79
C HIS A 299 -3.88 21.87 20.42
N ALA A 300 -3.02 22.68 19.80
CA ALA A 300 -3.24 23.18 18.43
C ALA A 300 -3.24 22.04 17.40
N LEU A 301 -2.25 21.14 17.44
CA LEU A 301 -2.20 19.93 16.62
C LEU A 301 -3.38 19.01 16.91
N ARG A 302 -3.69 18.77 18.20
CA ARG A 302 -4.78 17.86 18.61
C ARG A 302 -6.14 18.24 18.04
N ARG A 303 -6.40 19.53 17.79
CA ARG A 303 -7.66 20.01 17.18
C ARG A 303 -7.74 19.73 15.67
N ARG A 304 -6.59 19.61 14.99
CA ARG A 304 -6.50 19.48 13.53
C ARG A 304 -6.60 18.03 13.05
N PHE A 305 -6.10 17.07 13.81
CA PHE A 305 -6.18 15.64 13.49
C PHE A 305 -7.43 14.98 14.10
N ALA A 306 -7.96 13.95 13.44
CA ALA A 306 -8.81 12.95 14.11
C ALA A 306 -7.93 11.97 14.90
N PHE A 307 -8.30 11.65 16.14
CA PHE A 307 -7.54 10.70 16.96
C PHE A 307 -8.27 9.35 16.98
N ILE A 308 -7.58 8.30 16.53
CA ILE A 308 -8.07 6.93 16.44
C ILE A 308 -7.26 6.10 17.44
N GLU A 309 -7.90 5.67 18.52
CA GLU A 309 -7.26 4.81 19.52
C GLU A 309 -7.23 3.36 19.00
N LEU A 310 -6.04 2.78 18.87
CA LEU A 310 -5.85 1.39 18.51
C LEU A 310 -5.46 0.59 19.77
N ARG A 311 -6.38 -0.28 20.21
CA ARG A 311 -6.16 -1.21 21.34
C ARG A 311 -5.82 -2.61 20.84
N ARG A 312 -5.26 -3.46 21.71
CA ARG A 312 -5.10 -4.89 21.39
C ARG A 312 -6.46 -5.50 21.09
N ASN A 313 -6.54 -6.28 20.03
CA ASN A 313 -7.72 -7.02 19.64
C ASN A 313 -7.35 -8.50 19.53
N TYR A 314 -7.64 -9.28 20.57
CA TYR A 314 -7.28 -10.70 20.60
C TYR A 314 -7.98 -11.52 19.50
N ASP A 315 -9.10 -11.04 18.95
CA ASP A 315 -9.80 -11.73 17.85
C ASP A 315 -8.95 -11.81 16.58
N VAL A 316 -8.05 -10.84 16.34
CA VAL A 316 -7.04 -10.90 15.27
C VAL A 316 -6.10 -12.09 15.49
N LEU A 317 -5.61 -12.26 16.73
CA LEU A 317 -4.67 -13.32 17.09
C LEU A 317 -5.33 -14.69 17.02
N ILE A 318 -6.59 -14.80 17.47
CA ILE A 318 -7.41 -16.01 17.30
C ILE A 318 -7.56 -16.34 15.81
N LYS A 319 -8.01 -15.38 14.99
CA LYS A 319 -8.23 -15.57 13.54
C LYS A 319 -6.96 -16.01 12.81
N TYR A 320 -5.82 -15.40 13.12
CA TYR A 320 -4.53 -15.72 12.50
C TYR A 320 -4.09 -17.16 12.80
N HIS A 321 -4.33 -17.65 14.02
CA HIS A 321 -3.94 -18.98 14.49
C HIS A 321 -5.10 -20.00 14.52
N LEU A 322 -6.08 -19.86 13.63
CA LEU A 322 -7.22 -20.79 13.53
C LEU A 322 -6.83 -22.22 13.08
N ASN A 323 -5.64 -22.43 12.52
CA ASN A 323 -5.16 -23.74 12.09
C ASN A 323 -4.56 -24.55 13.26
N PRO A 324 -4.74 -25.89 13.27
CA PRO A 324 -4.40 -26.72 14.42
C PRO A 324 -2.88 -26.90 14.59
N GLY A 325 -2.34 -26.47 15.73
CA GLY A 325 -0.92 -26.68 16.07
C GLY A 325 -0.40 -25.95 17.30
N PHE A 326 -1.16 -24.99 17.85
CA PHE A 326 -0.84 -24.22 19.06
C PHE A 326 -2.13 -23.76 19.75
N ALA A 327 -2.22 -23.82 21.08
CA ALA A 327 -3.39 -23.35 21.84
C ALA A 327 -3.37 -21.83 22.04
N VAL A 328 -3.76 -21.06 21.01
CA VAL A 328 -3.73 -19.58 21.04
C VAL A 328 -4.53 -18.96 22.20
N MET A 329 -5.55 -19.65 22.71
CA MET A 329 -6.35 -19.19 23.87
C MET A 329 -5.53 -19.12 25.16
N ASP A 330 -4.60 -20.06 25.36
CA ASP A 330 -3.73 -20.11 26.54
C ASP A 330 -2.81 -18.87 26.57
N LEU A 331 -2.19 -18.57 25.42
CA LEU A 331 -1.38 -17.35 25.22
C LEU A 331 -2.21 -16.08 25.48
N ILE A 332 -3.45 -16.03 24.98
CA ILE A 332 -4.34 -14.89 25.19
C ILE A 332 -4.64 -14.68 26.68
N ASP A 333 -4.80 -15.75 27.46
CA ASP A 333 -5.06 -15.64 28.89
C ASP A 333 -3.79 -15.25 29.69
N VAL A 334 -2.60 -15.70 29.29
CA VAL A 334 -1.32 -15.18 29.80
C VAL A 334 -1.19 -13.67 29.49
N LEU A 335 -1.45 -13.25 28.25
CA LEU A 335 -1.37 -11.84 27.84
C LEU A 335 -2.40 -10.96 28.56
N LYS A 336 -3.62 -11.45 28.82
CA LYS A 336 -4.60 -10.73 29.65
C LYS A 336 -4.05 -10.51 31.07
N ARG A 337 -3.51 -11.54 31.72
CA ARG A 337 -2.92 -11.41 33.07
C ARG A 337 -1.75 -10.42 33.07
N LEU A 338 -0.87 -10.50 32.07
CA LEU A 338 0.27 -9.60 31.92
C LEU A 338 -0.17 -8.14 31.77
N ASN A 339 -1.13 -7.89 30.87
CA ASN A 339 -1.65 -6.57 30.60
C ASN A 339 -2.44 -5.98 31.79
N ILE A 340 -3.06 -6.82 32.63
CA ILE A 340 -3.61 -6.42 33.94
C ILE A 340 -2.50 -6.07 34.94
N ALA A 341 -1.39 -6.83 34.98
CA ALA A 341 -0.28 -6.55 35.89
C ALA A 341 0.48 -5.26 35.55
N ILE A 342 0.49 -4.88 34.27
CA ILE A 342 1.07 -3.62 33.74
C ILE A 342 0.27 -2.39 34.19
N ASP A 343 -1.07 -2.48 34.20
CA ASP A 343 -2.02 -1.44 34.66
C ASP A 343 -1.84 -0.03 34.04
N ASP A 344 -1.15 0.07 32.90
CA ASP A 344 -1.04 1.30 32.08
C ASP A 344 -1.35 0.98 30.61
N LYS A 345 -2.41 1.60 30.10
CA LYS A 345 -2.91 1.42 28.73
C LYS A 345 -1.90 1.78 27.66
N ASN A 346 -0.89 2.57 28.00
CA ASN A 346 0.16 2.98 27.08
C ASN A 346 1.25 1.91 26.93
N TYR A 347 1.36 0.98 27.88
CA TYR A 347 2.41 -0.03 27.96
C TYR A 347 1.92 -1.48 27.86
N GLU A 348 0.60 -1.74 27.83
CA GLU A 348 0.16 -3.14 27.66
C GLU A 348 0.66 -3.73 26.32
N VAL A 349 1.24 -4.92 26.42
CA VAL A 349 1.89 -5.68 25.34
C VAL A 349 0.88 -5.94 24.22
N GLY A 350 1.29 -5.58 23.00
CA GLY A 350 0.51 -5.76 21.78
C GLY A 350 0.55 -7.19 21.24
N ILE A 351 -0.35 -7.49 20.29
CA ILE A 351 -0.46 -8.83 19.70
C ILE A 351 0.53 -9.09 18.55
N SER A 352 1.15 -8.06 17.96
CA SER A 352 1.89 -8.22 16.70
C SER A 352 3.15 -9.09 16.82
N PHE A 353 3.76 -9.15 18.01
CA PHE A 353 4.86 -10.07 18.32
C PHE A 353 4.50 -11.52 18.00
N PHE A 354 3.22 -11.89 18.17
CA PHE A 354 2.74 -13.27 18.03
C PHE A 354 2.09 -13.53 16.67
N LEU A 355 2.14 -12.60 15.70
CA LEU A 355 1.60 -12.77 14.34
C LEU A 355 2.64 -13.36 13.37
N THR A 356 3.29 -14.45 13.80
CA THR A 356 4.26 -15.24 13.00
C THR A 356 3.60 -16.55 12.53
N PRO A 357 3.91 -17.06 11.32
CA PRO A 357 3.43 -18.37 10.87
C PRO A 357 3.91 -19.55 11.73
N ASN A 358 5.05 -19.42 12.43
CA ASN A 358 5.69 -20.51 13.18
C ASN A 358 5.63 -20.29 14.70
N LEU A 359 4.57 -19.66 15.22
CA LEU A 359 4.45 -19.27 16.63
C LEU A 359 4.81 -20.38 17.63
N ARG A 360 4.49 -21.64 17.35
CA ARG A 360 4.85 -22.80 18.19
C ARG A 360 6.35 -22.91 18.46
N GLU A 361 7.18 -22.60 17.47
CA GLU A 361 8.65 -22.67 17.54
C GLU A 361 9.22 -21.33 18.03
N ASP A 362 8.67 -20.21 17.54
CA ASP A 362 9.18 -18.87 17.82
C ASP A 362 8.85 -18.35 19.24
N ILE A 363 7.81 -18.88 19.90
CA ILE A 363 7.23 -18.26 21.12
C ILE A 363 8.20 -18.18 22.30
N GLU A 364 9.09 -19.15 22.48
CA GLU A 364 10.11 -19.11 23.54
C GLU A 364 11.09 -17.95 23.31
N ASP A 365 11.55 -17.79 22.07
CA ASP A 365 12.49 -16.73 21.68
C ASP A 365 11.82 -15.34 21.72
N ILE A 366 10.60 -15.20 21.18
CA ILE A 366 9.79 -13.97 21.31
C ILE A 366 9.66 -13.58 22.78
N TRP A 367 9.34 -14.54 23.66
CA TRP A 367 9.12 -14.24 25.06
C TRP A 367 10.42 -13.81 25.77
N LYS A 368 11.50 -14.58 25.60
CA LYS A 368 12.78 -14.32 26.28
C LYS A 368 13.55 -13.11 25.71
N MET A 369 13.42 -12.83 24.42
CA MET A 369 14.24 -11.82 23.73
C MET A 369 13.51 -10.52 23.47
N GLU A 370 12.17 -10.51 23.46
CA GLU A 370 11.38 -9.30 23.20
C GLU A 370 10.46 -8.92 24.38
N ILE A 371 9.70 -9.88 24.92
CA ILE A 371 8.73 -9.59 26.00
C ILE A 371 9.42 -9.39 27.34
N GLU A 372 10.27 -10.32 27.79
CA GLU A 372 10.95 -10.22 29.09
C GLU A 372 11.79 -8.93 29.23
N PRO A 373 12.65 -8.53 28.27
CA PRO A 373 13.41 -7.28 28.37
C PRO A 373 12.52 -6.03 28.41
N TYR A 374 11.38 -6.05 27.70
CA TYR A 374 10.39 -4.97 27.76
C TYR A 374 9.75 -4.86 29.15
N LEU A 375 9.47 -5.98 29.80
CA LEU A 375 8.94 -6.01 31.16
C LEU A 375 9.99 -5.62 32.21
N GLU A 376 11.26 -5.97 32.01
CA GLU A 376 12.37 -5.50 32.85
C GLU A 376 12.52 -3.96 32.79
N GLU A 377 12.43 -3.36 31.61
CA GLU A 377 12.48 -1.91 31.46
C GLU A 377 11.26 -1.24 32.11
N TYR A 378 10.06 -1.76 31.88
CA TYR A 378 8.83 -1.18 32.43
C TYR A 378 8.73 -1.33 33.96
N PHE A 379 9.02 -2.52 34.49
CA PHE A 379 8.97 -2.84 35.92
C PHE A 379 10.35 -2.76 36.60
N PHE A 380 11.24 -1.86 36.18
CA PHE A 380 12.59 -1.72 36.73
C PHE A 380 12.65 -1.55 38.27
N ASN A 381 11.58 -1.03 38.88
CA ASN A 381 11.42 -0.88 40.34
C ASN A 381 10.66 -2.03 41.03
N ASN A 382 10.20 -3.04 40.29
CA ASN A 382 9.37 -4.14 40.79
C ASN A 382 9.64 -5.43 40.00
N ILE A 383 10.86 -5.95 40.15
CA ILE A 383 11.32 -7.17 39.46
C ILE A 383 10.47 -8.40 39.83
N GLU A 384 9.91 -8.45 41.04
CA GLU A 384 8.98 -9.51 41.48
C GLU A 384 7.78 -9.68 40.52
N LYS A 385 7.28 -8.58 39.94
CA LYS A 385 6.25 -8.65 38.88
C LYS A 385 6.76 -9.23 37.57
N VAL A 386 8.02 -9.03 37.22
CA VAL A 386 8.62 -9.63 36.01
C VAL A 386 8.77 -11.13 36.19
N ASP A 387 9.18 -11.55 37.39
CA ASP A 387 9.41 -12.96 37.75
C ASP A 387 8.14 -13.82 37.61
N GLU A 388 6.93 -13.26 37.78
CA GLU A 388 5.65 -13.95 37.51
C GLU A 388 5.41 -14.27 36.02
N PHE A 389 6.07 -13.55 35.11
CA PHE A 389 5.87 -13.65 33.65
C PHE A 389 7.13 -14.09 32.91
N ARG A 390 8.15 -14.60 33.60
CA ARG A 390 9.30 -15.27 32.96
C ARG A 390 8.85 -16.53 32.23
N TRP A 391 9.56 -16.87 31.16
CA TRP A 391 9.28 -18.06 30.35
C TRP A 391 9.17 -19.34 31.19
N ASP A 392 10.09 -19.54 32.16
CA ASP A 392 10.09 -20.71 33.04
C ASP A 392 8.86 -20.80 33.98
N LYS A 393 8.07 -19.73 34.12
CA LYS A 393 6.79 -19.73 34.87
C LYS A 393 5.57 -19.87 33.97
N ILE A 394 5.67 -19.46 32.70
CA ILE A 394 4.54 -19.43 31.78
C ILE A 394 4.53 -20.56 30.76
N GLU A 395 5.66 -21.21 30.47
CA GLU A 395 5.73 -22.29 29.46
C GLU A 395 4.75 -23.43 29.74
N HIS A 396 4.60 -23.83 31.01
CA HIS A 396 3.66 -24.87 31.44
C HIS A 396 2.18 -24.46 31.35
N GLN A 397 1.91 -23.18 31.14
CA GLN A 397 0.55 -22.63 30.96
C GLN A 397 0.16 -22.56 29.49
N LEU A 398 1.11 -22.74 28.57
CA LEU A 398 0.90 -22.73 27.13
C LEU A 398 0.84 -24.18 26.64
N THR A 399 -0.30 -24.62 26.10
CA THR A 399 -0.37 -25.92 25.42
C THR A 399 0.26 -25.79 24.03
N ILE A 400 1.58 -26.01 23.98
CA ILE A 400 2.41 -25.95 22.76
C ILE A 400 2.12 -27.16 21.87
#